data_AF-A0A166BDX7-F1
#
_entry.id   AF-A0A166BDX7-F1
#
_cell.length_a   1.000
_cell.length_b   1.000
_cell.length_c   1.000
_cell.angle_alpha   90.00
_cell.angle_beta   90.00
_cell.angle_gamma   90.00
#
_symmetry.space_group_name_H-M   'P 1'
#
loop_
_entity.id
_entity.type
_entity.pdbx_description
1 polymer ?
#
loop_
_entity_poly.entity_id
_entity_poly.type
_entity_poly.pdbx_seq_one_letter_code
_entity_poly.pdbx_strand_id
1 'polypeptide(L)'
;MDHACPSSLPIELVLYIFDIAADISRQSILSLCLIASWAYEIYLPRLLRVVDLTSDRQSRDFMARLSTERIEDRLSHVRTLWVDRSVQHAQHNPALQAHNMPRLRHLSAPYSLFTAMSLFRAVEPAVGLQVVLSGDVPELALCMRALWDGHALPRVTDTNNEYNLDMPVLNAITHIQLTCPAMGWRSPVFLCANLTHLAMPFVGVMGFNNPIRSLQMMVFVVPSYRSLPTHWDCRMRVVQARRLGRAIFSVTEVDERSKEQWLEAVSGRYPSIWERAKLQTELLEQLYEQCSGNWDAIQTLWQERSSKDDPTLSAISGRGLTPRLRRP
;
A
#
# COMPACT_ATOMS: atom_id res chain seq x y z
N MET A 1 -1.26 6.41 56.00
CA MET A 1 -0.74 5.83 54.74
C MET A 1 -0.95 6.91 53.69
N ASP A 2 0.09 7.69 53.43
CA ASP A 2 0.03 8.76 52.44
C ASP A 2 -0.03 8.12 51.06
N HIS A 3 -1.15 8.33 50.37
CA HIS A 3 -1.31 7.90 48.98
C HIS A 3 -0.40 8.76 48.12
N ALA A 4 0.72 8.19 47.67
CA ALA A 4 1.60 8.82 46.70
C ALA A 4 0.78 9.22 45.47
N CYS A 5 0.67 10.52 45.22
CA CYS A 5 -0.08 11.02 44.08
C CYS A 5 0.72 10.66 42.81
N PRO A 6 0.18 9.86 41.87
CA PRO A 6 0.85 9.51 40.62
C PRO A 6 1.11 10.72 39.69
N SER A 7 0.70 11.93 40.09
CA SER A 7 0.98 13.20 39.41
C SER A 7 2.43 13.67 39.49
N SER A 8 3.33 12.91 40.13
CA SER A 8 4.75 13.26 40.27
C SER A 8 5.66 12.74 39.15
N LEU A 9 5.13 12.03 38.15
CA LEU A 9 5.97 11.57 37.04
C LEU A 9 6.34 12.75 36.12
N PRO A 10 7.64 13.01 35.86
CA PRO A 10 8.07 13.96 34.86
C PRO A 10 7.43 13.67 33.50
N ILE A 11 7.01 14.70 32.78
CA ILE A 11 6.32 14.56 31.49
C ILE A 11 7.16 13.76 30.49
N GLU A 12 8.48 13.90 30.53
CA GLU A 12 9.43 13.18 29.70
C GLU A 12 9.35 11.65 29.90
N LEU A 13 9.19 11.20 31.15
CA LEU A 13 9.01 9.78 31.45
C LEU A 13 7.65 9.28 30.97
N VAL A 14 6.59 10.09 31.07
CA VAL A 14 5.28 9.73 30.55
C VAL A 14 5.34 9.60 29.02
N LEU A 15 6.00 10.54 28.33
CA LEU A 15 6.24 10.46 26.89
C LEU A 15 7.06 9.22 26.53
N TYR A 16 8.09 8.88 27.30
CA TYR A 16 8.88 7.68 27.06
C TYR A 16 8.07 6.39 27.23
N ILE A 17 7.25 6.28 28.28
CA ILE A 17 6.36 5.13 28.51
C ILE A 17 5.36 5.02 27.35
N PHE A 18 4.82 6.14 26.89
CA PHE A 18 3.87 6.16 25.78
C PHE A 18 4.54 5.85 24.44
N ASP A 19 5.81 6.22 24.24
CA ASP A 19 6.60 5.83 23.08
C ASP A 19 6.83 4.32 23.06
N ILE A 20 7.20 3.74 24.21
CA ILE A 20 7.30 2.29 24.35
C ILE A 20 5.93 1.63 24.12
N ALA A 21 4.85 2.17 24.68
CA ALA A 21 3.51 1.62 24.48
C ALA A 21 3.08 1.69 23.02
N ALA A 22 3.43 2.79 22.33
CA ALA A 22 3.17 3.00 20.92
C ALA A 22 3.93 2.02 20.05
N ASP A 23 5.15 1.75 20.45
CA ASP A 23 5.96 0.73 19.86
C ASP A 23 5.37 -0.66 20.12
N ILE A 24 4.92 -0.99 21.31
CA ILE A 24 4.44 -2.35 21.61
C ILE A 24 3.12 -2.63 20.89
N SER A 25 2.14 -1.73 20.99
CA SER A 25 0.81 -1.93 20.41
C SER A 25 0.04 -0.63 20.24
N ARG A 26 -0.59 -0.47 19.07
CA ARG A 26 -1.55 0.63 18.82
C ARG A 26 -2.67 0.64 19.85
N GLN A 27 -3.11 -0.53 20.32
CA GLN A 27 -4.17 -0.64 21.32
C GLN A 27 -3.76 -0.04 22.66
N SER A 28 -2.49 -0.21 23.06
CA SER A 28 -1.98 0.36 24.31
C SER A 28 -2.03 1.89 24.28
N ILE A 29 -1.63 2.52 23.17
CA ILE A 29 -1.77 3.99 23.03
C ILE A 29 -3.24 4.39 23.12
N LEU A 30 -4.13 3.70 22.40
CA LEU A 30 -5.55 4.05 22.39
C LEU A 30 -6.14 3.97 23.80
N SER A 31 -5.81 2.92 24.56
CA SER A 31 -6.19 2.80 25.96
C SER A 31 -5.65 3.95 26.81
N LEU A 32 -4.42 4.40 26.57
CA LEU A 32 -3.83 5.53 27.29
C LEU A 32 -4.52 6.86 26.94
N CYS A 33 -4.85 7.09 25.66
CA CYS A 33 -5.60 8.27 25.23
C CYS A 33 -7.04 8.31 25.80
N LEU A 34 -7.63 7.15 26.13
CA LEU A 34 -8.93 7.09 26.80
C LEU A 34 -8.85 7.45 28.29
N ILE A 35 -7.71 7.21 28.94
CA ILE A 35 -7.49 7.53 30.36
C ILE A 35 -7.11 9.01 30.54
N ALA A 36 -6.35 9.56 29.59
CA ALA A 36 -5.83 10.92 29.66
C ALA A 36 -6.09 11.69 28.36
N SER A 37 -7.06 12.61 28.37
CA SER A 37 -7.41 13.42 27.20
C SER A 37 -6.24 14.29 26.68
N TRP A 38 -5.36 14.77 27.57
CA TRP A 38 -4.16 15.50 27.16
C TRP A 38 -3.17 14.62 26.38
N ALA A 39 -3.14 13.31 26.65
CA ALA A 39 -2.29 12.37 25.93
C ALA A 39 -2.75 12.20 24.48
N TYR A 40 -4.05 12.35 24.23
CA TYR A 40 -4.59 12.29 22.88
C TYR A 40 -3.94 13.34 21.96
N GLU A 41 -3.88 14.61 22.38
CA GLU A 41 -3.31 15.69 21.56
C GLU A 41 -1.84 15.46 21.21
N ILE A 42 -1.06 14.95 22.17
CA ILE A 42 0.37 14.68 21.97
C ILE A 42 0.59 13.50 21.02
N TYR A 43 -0.24 12.46 21.10
CA TYR A 43 -0.07 11.22 20.34
C TYR A 43 -0.88 11.17 19.06
N LEU A 44 -1.81 12.09 18.85
CA LEU A 44 -2.61 12.17 17.64
C LEU A 44 -1.75 12.14 16.37
N PRO A 45 -0.62 12.88 16.25
CA PRO A 45 0.25 12.79 15.09
C PRO A 45 0.81 11.38 14.85
N ARG A 46 1.11 10.64 15.91
CA ARG A 46 1.62 9.26 15.83
C ARG A 46 0.51 8.27 15.50
N LEU A 47 -0.67 8.43 16.10
CA LEU A 47 -1.86 7.62 15.82
C LEU A 47 -2.35 7.77 14.38
N LEU A 48 -2.24 8.98 13.81
CA LEU A 48 -2.60 9.28 12.43
C LEU A 48 -1.48 8.99 11.43
N ARG A 49 -0.25 8.75 11.87
CA ARG A 49 0.88 8.42 10.97
C ARG A 49 0.54 7.29 10.02
N VAL A 50 -0.16 6.27 10.53
CA VAL A 50 -0.62 5.10 9.77
C VAL A 50 -2.14 5.00 9.93
N VAL A 51 -2.87 5.30 8.86
CA VAL A 51 -4.32 5.14 8.78
C VAL A 51 -4.62 3.89 7.97
N ASP A 52 -5.51 3.07 8.51
CA ASP A 52 -5.84 1.77 7.96
C ASP A 52 -7.34 1.54 8.02
N LEU A 53 -7.92 1.31 6.84
CA LEU A 53 -9.36 1.31 6.61
C LEU A 53 -9.73 0.03 5.88
N THR A 54 -10.29 -0.91 6.63
CA THR A 54 -10.66 -2.24 6.15
C THR A 54 -12.14 -2.41 5.88
N SER A 55 -12.93 -1.36 6.01
CA SER A 55 -14.37 -1.41 5.78
C SER A 55 -14.91 -0.04 5.44
N ASP A 56 -16.02 0.00 4.70
CA ASP A 56 -16.74 1.25 4.42
C ASP A 56 -17.21 1.94 5.71
N ARG A 57 -17.50 1.17 6.77
CA ARG A 57 -17.85 1.75 8.08
C ARG A 57 -16.67 2.52 8.68
N GLN A 58 -15.48 1.92 8.76
CA GLN A 58 -14.29 2.62 9.25
C GLN A 58 -13.94 3.83 8.40
N SER A 59 -14.08 3.70 7.07
CA SER A 59 -13.88 4.80 6.12
C SER A 59 -14.83 5.96 6.40
N ARG A 60 -16.13 5.67 6.59
CA ARG A 60 -17.15 6.66 6.98
C ARG A 60 -16.87 7.29 8.34
N ASP A 61 -16.59 6.50 9.35
CA ASP A 61 -16.33 6.99 10.71
C ASP A 61 -15.08 7.87 10.74
N PHE A 62 -14.03 7.50 10.00
CA PHE A 62 -12.83 8.30 9.82
C PHE A 62 -13.15 9.63 9.13
N MET A 63 -13.89 9.58 8.01
CA MET A 63 -14.29 10.78 7.28
C MET A 63 -15.20 11.71 8.10
N ALA A 64 -16.16 11.16 8.84
CA ALA A 64 -17.05 11.94 9.69
C ALA A 64 -16.28 12.68 10.80
N ARG A 65 -15.30 12.01 11.42
CA ARG A 65 -14.43 12.61 12.44
C ARG A 65 -13.51 13.69 11.90
N LEU A 66 -13.09 13.55 10.64
CA LEU A 66 -12.37 14.62 9.97
C LEU A 66 -13.29 15.82 9.79
N SER A 67 -14.49 15.64 9.22
CA SER A 67 -15.44 16.72 8.92
C SER A 67 -15.87 17.56 10.12
N THR A 68 -15.78 17.05 11.35
CA THR A 68 -16.20 17.76 12.56
C THR A 68 -15.15 18.70 13.14
N GLU A 69 -13.89 18.62 12.70
CA GLU A 69 -12.75 19.29 13.37
C GLU A 69 -11.88 20.08 12.37
N ARG A 70 -10.82 20.77 12.84
CA ARG A 70 -9.83 21.42 11.96
C ARG A 70 -9.08 20.34 11.15
N ILE A 71 -9.65 19.96 10.00
CA ILE A 71 -9.24 18.83 9.14
C ILE A 71 -7.77 18.92 8.74
N GLU A 72 -7.33 20.12 8.33
CA GLU A 72 -6.05 20.33 7.65
C GLU A 72 -4.86 19.96 8.54
N ASP A 73 -4.92 20.36 9.82
CA ASP A 73 -3.85 20.08 10.78
C ASP A 73 -3.69 18.57 11.00
N ARG A 74 -4.80 17.84 11.10
CA ARG A 74 -4.79 16.40 11.40
C ARG A 74 -4.37 15.55 10.23
N LEU A 75 -4.86 15.87 9.02
CA LEU A 75 -4.50 15.12 7.81
C LEU A 75 -3.03 15.30 7.44
N SER A 76 -2.41 16.41 7.85
CA SER A 76 -0.97 16.63 7.70
C SER A 76 -0.11 15.57 8.40
N HIS A 77 -0.66 14.84 9.37
CA HIS A 77 0.05 13.79 10.08
C HIS A 77 0.03 12.43 9.38
N VAL A 78 -0.89 12.23 8.42
CA VAL A 78 -1.02 10.97 7.69
C VAL A 78 0.16 10.79 6.74
N ARG A 79 0.96 9.74 6.98
CA ARG A 79 2.10 9.36 6.12
C ARG A 79 1.84 8.09 5.33
N THR A 80 1.03 7.20 5.89
CA THR A 80 0.64 5.93 5.29
C THR A 80 -0.87 5.82 5.35
N LEU A 81 -1.49 5.66 4.18
CA LEU A 81 -2.92 5.40 4.06
C LEU A 81 -3.11 4.02 3.43
N TRP A 82 -3.79 3.14 4.16
CA TRP A 82 -4.19 1.82 3.69
C TRP A 82 -5.70 1.78 3.51
N VAL A 83 -6.14 1.55 2.28
CA VAL A 83 -7.54 1.37 1.90
C VAL A 83 -7.70 -0.03 1.35
N ASP A 84 -8.42 -0.87 2.08
CA ASP A 84 -8.66 -2.24 1.68
C ASP A 84 -9.58 -2.33 0.46
N ARG A 85 -9.51 -3.46 -0.26
CA ARG A 85 -10.40 -3.79 -1.38
C ARG A 85 -11.89 -3.84 -1.00
N SER A 86 -12.19 -4.06 0.27
CA SER A 86 -13.56 -4.05 0.79
C SER A 86 -14.17 -2.65 0.85
N VAL A 87 -13.35 -1.58 0.78
CA VAL A 87 -13.82 -0.20 0.81
C VAL A 87 -14.23 0.22 -0.60
N GLN A 88 -15.48 -0.06 -0.95
CA GLN A 88 -15.99 0.13 -2.32
C GLN A 88 -16.68 1.49 -2.50
N HIS A 89 -17.18 2.10 -1.43
CA HIS A 89 -18.01 3.29 -1.56
C HIS A 89 -17.16 4.56 -1.72
N ALA A 90 -17.12 5.07 -2.97
CA ALA A 90 -16.39 6.29 -3.33
C ALA A 90 -16.79 7.50 -2.49
N GLN A 91 -18.07 7.64 -2.13
CA GLN A 91 -18.63 8.78 -1.38
C GLN A 91 -17.89 9.10 -0.08
N HIS A 92 -17.31 8.09 0.56
CA HIS A 92 -16.67 8.22 1.86
C HIS A 92 -15.25 7.70 1.84
N ASN A 93 -14.61 7.70 0.67
CA ASN A 93 -13.27 7.15 0.56
C ASN A 93 -12.19 8.23 0.79
N PRO A 94 -11.41 8.14 1.88
CA PRO A 94 -10.44 9.15 2.25
C PRO A 94 -9.26 9.23 1.30
N ALA A 95 -9.03 8.23 0.44
CA ALA A 95 -8.00 8.40 -0.57
C ALA A 95 -8.39 9.45 -1.63
N LEU A 96 -9.68 9.74 -1.84
CA LEU A 96 -10.09 10.94 -2.61
C LEU A 96 -9.66 12.25 -1.93
N GLN A 97 -9.47 12.21 -0.61
CA GLN A 97 -8.95 13.31 0.21
C GLN A 97 -7.43 13.26 0.36
N ALA A 98 -6.73 12.39 -0.39
CA ALA A 98 -5.26 12.33 -0.34
C ALA A 98 -4.64 13.71 -0.61
N HIS A 99 -5.29 14.54 -1.42
CA HIS A 99 -4.86 15.92 -1.70
C HIS A 99 -4.71 16.80 -0.45
N ASN A 100 -5.39 16.46 0.65
CA ASN A 100 -5.29 17.12 1.96
C ASN A 100 -4.27 16.45 2.90
N MET A 101 -3.53 15.45 2.42
CA MET A 101 -2.51 14.71 3.18
C MET A 101 -1.11 15.02 2.60
N PRO A 102 -0.55 16.23 2.83
CA PRO A 102 0.70 16.66 2.18
C PRO A 102 1.93 15.81 2.53
N ARG A 103 1.84 15.00 3.59
CA ARG A 103 2.91 14.10 4.03
C ARG A 103 2.68 12.64 3.64
N LEU A 104 1.65 12.35 2.84
CA LEU A 104 1.35 10.99 2.39
C LEU A 104 2.48 10.48 1.50
N ARG A 105 3.17 9.43 1.95
CA ARG A 105 4.30 8.79 1.24
C ARG A 105 3.97 7.39 0.76
N HIS A 106 3.13 6.68 1.51
CA HIS A 106 2.73 5.30 1.23
C HIS A 106 1.22 5.24 1.04
N LEU A 107 0.78 4.74 -0.11
CA LEU A 107 -0.63 4.55 -0.41
C LEU A 107 -0.88 3.09 -0.81
N SER A 108 -1.77 2.43 -0.08
CA SER A 108 -2.36 1.16 -0.50
C SER A 108 -3.82 1.40 -0.83
N ALA A 109 -4.24 1.12 -2.05
CA ALA A 109 -5.60 1.38 -2.49
C ALA A 109 -6.03 0.45 -3.62
N PRO A 110 -7.35 0.24 -3.81
CA PRO A 110 -7.86 -0.37 -5.03
C PRO A 110 -7.49 0.48 -6.25
N TYR A 111 -7.15 -0.17 -7.35
CA TYR A 111 -6.85 0.50 -8.62
C TYR A 111 -8.00 1.41 -9.10
N SER A 112 -9.26 0.99 -8.90
CA SER A 112 -10.44 1.80 -9.21
C SER A 112 -10.43 3.14 -8.48
N LEU A 113 -10.03 3.12 -7.21
CA LEU A 113 -9.91 4.33 -6.43
C LEU A 113 -8.74 5.20 -6.91
N PHE A 114 -7.60 4.60 -7.23
CA PHE A 114 -6.47 5.36 -7.76
C PHE A 114 -6.83 6.09 -9.06
N THR A 115 -7.65 5.44 -9.88
CA THR A 115 -8.26 6.03 -11.09
C THR A 115 -9.20 7.18 -10.73
N ALA A 116 -10.08 6.99 -9.74
CA ALA A 116 -10.99 8.03 -9.28
C ALA A 116 -10.24 9.28 -8.76
N MET A 117 -9.18 9.12 -7.97
CA MET A 117 -8.37 10.25 -7.49
C MET A 117 -7.79 11.09 -8.64
N SER A 118 -7.37 10.40 -9.70
CA SER A 118 -6.76 11.05 -10.87
C SER A 118 -7.79 11.80 -11.70
N LEU A 119 -9.00 11.23 -11.82
CA LEU A 119 -10.12 11.85 -12.52
C LEU A 119 -10.69 13.05 -11.79
N PHE A 120 -10.83 12.93 -10.48
CA PHE A 120 -11.44 13.98 -9.66
C PHE A 120 -10.76 15.34 -9.82
N ARG A 121 -9.45 15.34 -10.05
CA ARG A 121 -8.64 16.55 -10.29
C ARG A 121 -8.66 17.01 -11.74
N ALA A 122 -8.74 16.08 -12.69
CA ALA A 122 -8.86 16.43 -14.12
C ALA A 122 -10.22 17.11 -14.44
N VAL A 123 -11.24 16.89 -13.61
CA VAL A 123 -12.62 17.38 -13.80
C VAL A 123 -12.96 18.55 -12.85
N GLU A 124 -12.03 19.49 -12.63
CA GLU A 124 -12.27 20.67 -11.77
C GLU A 124 -13.59 21.44 -12.10
N PRO A 125 -14.13 22.24 -11.15
CA PRO A 125 -15.37 22.03 -10.39
C PRO A 125 -16.70 22.20 -11.16
N ALA A 126 -16.69 22.28 -12.49
CA ALA A 126 -17.89 22.61 -13.28
C ALA A 126 -19.02 21.56 -13.12
N VAL A 127 -18.67 20.33 -12.74
CA VAL A 127 -19.60 19.26 -12.42
C VAL A 127 -19.36 18.88 -10.97
N GLY A 128 -20.16 19.42 -10.05
CA GLY A 128 -19.94 19.29 -8.61
C GLY A 128 -19.70 17.83 -8.16
N LEU A 129 -18.82 17.68 -7.16
CA LEU A 129 -18.46 16.42 -6.45
C LEU A 129 -19.60 15.42 -6.32
N GLN A 130 -20.80 15.93 -6.07
CA GLN A 130 -22.00 15.17 -5.78
C GLN A 130 -22.41 14.25 -6.95
N VAL A 131 -22.12 14.63 -8.19
CA VAL A 131 -22.46 13.86 -9.40
C VAL A 131 -21.52 12.65 -9.54
N VAL A 132 -20.21 12.84 -9.39
CA VAL A 132 -19.22 11.74 -9.43
C VAL A 132 -19.46 10.75 -8.28
N LEU A 133 -19.86 11.25 -7.12
CA LEU A 133 -19.98 10.47 -5.89
C LEU A 133 -21.35 9.79 -5.72
N SER A 134 -22.46 10.31 -6.27
CA SER A 134 -23.81 9.76 -6.07
C SER A 134 -24.01 8.32 -6.58
N GLY A 135 -23.11 7.80 -7.41
CA GLY A 135 -23.18 6.44 -7.96
C GLY A 135 -24.27 6.25 -9.03
N ASP A 136 -25.15 7.25 -9.21
CA ASP A 136 -26.29 7.24 -10.13
C ASP A 136 -26.00 7.87 -11.49
N VAL A 137 -24.72 8.01 -11.86
CA VAL A 137 -24.37 8.81 -13.02
C VAL A 137 -23.78 7.93 -14.13
N PRO A 138 -24.55 7.71 -15.22
CA PRO A 138 -24.05 7.16 -16.47
C PRO A 138 -22.76 7.85 -16.93
N GLU A 139 -22.52 9.11 -16.55
CA GLU A 139 -21.34 9.90 -16.91
C GLU A 139 -20.06 9.49 -16.19
N LEU A 140 -20.08 9.03 -14.93
CA LEU A 140 -18.90 8.43 -14.31
C LEU A 140 -18.59 7.09 -14.95
N ALA A 141 -19.63 6.29 -15.21
CA ALA A 141 -19.51 5.04 -15.96
C ALA A 141 -19.00 5.32 -17.39
N LEU A 142 -19.43 6.39 -18.05
CA LEU A 142 -18.97 6.82 -19.37
C LEU A 142 -17.56 7.42 -19.32
N CYS A 143 -17.16 8.14 -18.29
CA CYS A 143 -15.79 8.63 -18.12
C CYS A 143 -14.84 7.46 -17.84
N MET A 144 -15.21 6.58 -16.92
CA MET A 144 -14.49 5.33 -16.64
C MET A 144 -14.43 4.44 -17.89
N ARG A 145 -15.54 4.30 -18.62
CA ARG A 145 -15.61 3.54 -19.88
C ARG A 145 -14.83 4.22 -21.00
N ALA A 146 -14.81 5.53 -21.11
CA ALA A 146 -14.04 6.24 -22.13
C ALA A 146 -12.53 6.27 -21.81
N LEU A 147 -12.14 6.19 -20.54
CA LEU A 147 -10.76 5.91 -20.14
C LEU A 147 -10.36 4.46 -20.43
N TRP A 148 -11.26 3.54 -20.12
CA TRP A 148 -11.08 2.10 -20.26
C TRP A 148 -11.02 1.67 -21.73
N ASP A 149 -11.94 2.17 -22.54
CA ASP A 149 -12.01 1.97 -23.99
C ASP A 149 -10.96 2.82 -24.72
N GLY A 150 -10.15 3.59 -23.98
CA GLY A 150 -9.01 4.33 -24.51
C GLY A 150 -9.38 5.57 -25.34
N HIS A 151 -10.66 5.93 -25.38
CA HIS A 151 -11.24 6.91 -26.30
C HIS A 151 -11.39 8.34 -25.76
N ALA A 152 -11.24 8.65 -24.46
CA ALA A 152 -11.44 10.04 -23.98
C ALA A 152 -10.59 10.53 -22.80
N LEU A 153 -9.34 10.08 -22.63
CA LEU A 153 -8.31 11.08 -22.29
C LEU A 153 -7.84 11.58 -23.64
N PRO A 154 -8.21 12.80 -24.09
CA PRO A 154 -7.83 13.31 -25.39
C PRO A 154 -6.31 13.36 -25.46
N ARG A 155 -5.65 12.31 -25.99
CA ARG A 155 -4.21 12.22 -26.27
C ARG A 155 -3.37 13.17 -25.39
N VAL A 156 -3.54 13.09 -24.06
CA VAL A 156 -2.82 13.95 -23.12
C VAL A 156 -1.33 13.57 -23.10
N THR A 157 -1.00 12.43 -23.69
CA THR A 157 0.38 11.95 -23.90
C THR A 157 0.94 12.22 -25.30
N ASP A 158 0.13 12.68 -26.26
CA ASP A 158 0.54 12.79 -27.68
C ASP A 158 0.59 14.24 -28.18
N THR A 159 0.15 15.20 -27.37
CA THR A 159 0.52 16.60 -27.58
C THR A 159 1.72 16.87 -26.67
N ASN A 160 2.82 17.36 -27.23
CA ASN A 160 4.01 17.84 -26.50
C ASN A 160 3.73 18.98 -25.50
N ASN A 161 2.46 19.28 -25.23
CA ASN A 161 2.08 20.00 -24.04
C ASN A 161 2.16 19.02 -22.88
N GLU A 162 3.31 19.03 -22.21
CA GLU A 162 3.43 18.68 -20.80
C GLU A 162 2.38 19.48 -20.03
N TYR A 163 1.14 19.00 -19.99
CA TYR A 163 0.24 19.33 -18.91
C TYR A 163 0.90 18.70 -17.69
N ASN A 164 1.83 19.45 -17.10
CA ASN A 164 2.22 19.33 -15.72
C ASN A 164 0.94 19.54 -14.92
N LEU A 165 0.14 18.48 -14.83
CA LEU A 165 -0.83 18.29 -13.78
C LEU A 165 0.01 18.19 -12.52
N ASP A 166 0.50 19.33 -12.05
CA ASP A 166 1.20 19.41 -10.79
C ASP A 166 0.17 19.01 -9.75
N MET A 167 0.35 17.79 -9.29
CA MET A 167 -0.47 17.14 -8.29
C MET A 167 0.47 16.97 -7.11
N PRO A 168 0.69 18.01 -6.27
CA PRO A 168 1.72 17.99 -5.23
C PRO A 168 1.63 16.77 -4.33
N VAL A 169 0.41 16.27 -4.10
CA VAL A 169 0.17 15.05 -3.34
C VAL A 169 0.59 13.78 -4.07
N LEU A 170 0.27 13.62 -5.36
CA LEU A 170 0.75 12.45 -6.12
C LEU A 170 2.28 12.47 -6.23
N ASN A 171 2.88 13.67 -6.28
CA ASN A 171 4.32 13.87 -6.21
C ASN A 171 4.89 13.57 -4.82
N ALA A 172 4.10 13.63 -3.73
CA ALA A 172 4.58 13.22 -2.41
C ALA A 172 4.66 11.69 -2.25
N ILE A 173 3.83 10.95 -2.98
CA ILE A 173 3.75 9.49 -2.91
C ILE A 173 4.99 8.85 -3.52
N THR A 174 5.66 8.03 -2.72
CA THR A 174 6.89 7.31 -3.12
C THR A 174 6.67 5.81 -3.22
N HIS A 175 5.63 5.29 -2.57
CA HIS A 175 5.29 3.86 -2.53
C HIS A 175 3.79 3.68 -2.79
N ILE A 176 3.46 2.85 -3.78
CA ILE A 176 2.07 2.46 -4.07
C ILE A 176 1.95 0.95 -3.98
N GLN A 177 0.88 0.50 -3.31
CA GLN A 177 0.38 -0.86 -3.42
C GLN A 177 -1.03 -0.84 -4.00
N LEU A 178 -1.20 -1.58 -5.10
CA LEU A 178 -2.51 -1.82 -5.67
C LEU A 178 -3.10 -3.08 -5.02
N THR A 179 -4.30 -2.98 -4.44
CA THR A 179 -4.97 -4.13 -3.79
C THR A 179 -5.83 -4.94 -4.75
N CYS A 180 -6.06 -4.43 -5.96
CA CYS A 180 -6.71 -5.15 -7.04
C CYS A 180 -5.93 -5.01 -8.35
N PRO A 181 -6.10 -5.94 -9.29
CA PRO A 181 -5.43 -5.88 -10.59
C PRO A 181 -5.70 -4.57 -11.32
N ALA A 182 -4.62 -3.92 -11.79
CA ALA A 182 -4.75 -2.92 -12.84
C ALA A 182 -5.00 -3.64 -14.16
N MET A 183 -6.11 -3.35 -14.82
CA MET A 183 -6.48 -4.00 -16.09
C MET A 183 -6.00 -3.23 -17.33
N GLY A 184 -5.02 -2.32 -17.20
CA GLY A 184 -4.57 -1.53 -18.34
C GLY A 184 -3.20 -0.88 -18.19
N TRP A 185 -2.58 -0.64 -19.34
CA TRP A 185 -1.33 0.10 -19.52
C TRP A 185 -1.48 1.61 -19.32
N ARG A 186 -2.70 2.10 -19.07
CA ARG A 186 -3.02 3.50 -18.73
C ARG A 186 -3.24 3.69 -17.24
N SER A 187 -2.42 3.01 -16.44
CA SER A 187 -2.44 3.15 -14.99
C SER A 187 -2.18 4.61 -14.61
N PRO A 188 -3.04 5.26 -13.80
CA PRO A 188 -2.77 6.63 -13.38
C PRO A 188 -1.51 6.73 -12.51
N VAL A 189 -0.94 5.60 -12.10
CA VAL A 189 0.31 5.50 -11.33
C VAL A 189 1.46 6.24 -12.01
N PHE A 190 1.41 6.41 -13.34
CA PHE A 190 2.37 7.23 -14.09
C PHE A 190 2.35 8.73 -13.73
N LEU A 191 1.29 9.20 -13.07
CA LEU A 191 1.17 10.58 -12.58
C LEU A 191 1.97 10.83 -11.29
N CYS A 192 2.47 9.78 -10.62
CA CYS A 192 3.31 9.92 -9.43
C CYS A 192 4.78 10.08 -9.83
N ALA A 193 5.23 11.32 -10.05
CA ALA A 193 6.57 11.62 -10.55
C ALA A 193 7.71 11.13 -9.64
N ASN A 194 7.45 10.99 -8.33
CA ASN A 194 8.41 10.52 -7.33
C ASN A 194 8.15 9.07 -6.90
N LEU A 195 7.36 8.30 -7.66
CA LEU A 195 7.12 6.91 -7.34
C LEU A 195 8.39 6.10 -7.48
N THR A 196 8.87 5.54 -6.38
CA THR A 196 10.08 4.70 -6.34
C THR A 196 9.74 3.22 -6.26
N HIS A 197 8.63 2.88 -5.61
CA HIS A 197 8.22 1.50 -5.37
C HIS A 197 6.76 1.28 -5.74
N LEU A 198 6.50 0.27 -6.56
CA LEU A 198 5.14 -0.14 -6.96
C LEU A 198 4.94 -1.62 -6.67
N ALA A 199 3.91 -1.96 -5.90
CA ALA A 199 3.45 -3.33 -5.75
C ALA A 199 2.06 -3.50 -6.35
N MET A 200 1.85 -4.60 -7.06
CA MET A 200 0.54 -4.87 -7.68
C MET A 200 0.26 -6.36 -7.83
N PRO A 201 -1.01 -6.77 -7.89
CA PRO A 201 -1.36 -8.17 -8.05
C PRO A 201 -1.00 -8.66 -9.46
N PHE A 202 -0.40 -9.85 -9.55
CA PHE A 202 -0.09 -10.47 -10.83
C PHE A 202 -1.35 -11.01 -11.52
N VAL A 203 -1.51 -10.74 -12.83
CA VAL A 203 -2.65 -11.22 -13.65
C VAL A 203 -2.27 -11.83 -14.99
N GLY A 204 -1.02 -12.27 -15.19
CA GLY A 204 -0.64 -13.11 -16.34
C GLY A 204 -0.60 -12.43 -17.72
N VAL A 205 -1.24 -11.27 -17.94
CA VAL A 205 -1.31 -10.64 -19.28
C VAL A 205 -0.63 -9.27 -19.35
N MET A 206 0.08 -8.85 -18.30
CA MET A 206 0.72 -7.53 -18.30
C MET A 206 2.00 -7.49 -19.14
N GLY A 207 2.08 -6.53 -20.06
CA GLY A 207 3.34 -6.13 -20.69
C GLY A 207 4.20 -5.32 -19.71
N PHE A 208 5.49 -5.63 -19.63
CA PHE A 208 6.44 -5.02 -18.69
C PHE A 208 7.05 -3.70 -19.19
N ASN A 209 6.23 -2.81 -19.73
CA ASN A 209 6.71 -1.49 -20.12
C ASN A 209 6.52 -0.55 -18.92
N ASN A 210 7.61 -0.20 -18.25
CA ASN A 210 7.62 0.77 -17.15
C ASN A 210 8.06 2.13 -17.70
N PRO A 211 7.12 3.04 -18.02
CA PRO A 211 7.47 4.41 -18.41
C PRO A 211 7.87 5.30 -17.22
N ILE A 212 7.77 4.82 -15.97
CA ILE A 212 8.10 5.61 -14.77
C ILE A 212 9.61 5.65 -14.60
N ARG A 213 10.22 6.81 -14.88
CA ARG A 213 11.68 7.03 -14.77
C ARG A 213 12.20 6.89 -13.34
N SER A 214 11.41 7.29 -12.34
CA SER A 214 11.79 7.24 -10.93
C SER A 214 11.66 5.84 -10.30
N LEU A 215 11.06 4.88 -11.00
CA LEU A 215 10.71 3.58 -10.44
C LEU A 215 11.97 2.74 -10.21
N GLN A 216 12.30 2.52 -8.95
CA GLN A 216 13.45 1.73 -8.51
C GLN A 216 13.07 0.26 -8.31
N MET A 217 11.81 -0.02 -7.99
CA MET A 217 11.35 -1.38 -7.72
C MET A 217 9.87 -1.57 -8.10
N MET A 218 9.61 -2.64 -8.85
CA MET A 218 8.26 -3.13 -9.13
C MET A 218 8.10 -4.52 -8.55
N VAL A 219 7.09 -4.75 -7.72
CA VAL A 219 6.81 -6.05 -7.08
C VAL A 219 5.49 -6.60 -7.58
N PHE A 220 5.53 -7.80 -8.17
CA PHE A 220 4.35 -8.60 -8.40
C PHE A 220 3.98 -9.39 -7.16
N VAL A 221 2.81 -9.07 -6.63
CA VAL A 221 2.20 -9.78 -5.52
C VAL A 221 1.38 -10.91 -6.10
N VAL A 222 1.74 -12.16 -5.78
CA VAL A 222 1.01 -13.34 -6.22
C VAL A 222 0.22 -13.89 -5.04
N PRO A 223 -1.13 -13.77 -5.03
CA PRO A 223 -1.93 -14.26 -3.92
C PRO A 223 -1.85 -15.78 -3.79
N SER A 224 -1.70 -16.29 -2.56
CA SER A 224 -1.55 -17.73 -2.27
C SER A 224 -2.69 -18.63 -2.75
N TYR A 225 -3.89 -18.08 -2.88
CA TYR A 225 -5.06 -18.82 -3.37
C TYR A 225 -5.07 -19.01 -4.89
N ARG A 226 -4.11 -18.43 -5.63
CA ARG A 226 -3.99 -18.64 -7.07
C ARG A 226 -3.43 -20.02 -7.39
N SER A 227 -3.74 -20.51 -8.59
CA SER A 227 -3.26 -21.81 -9.06
C SER A 227 -1.73 -21.80 -9.23
N LEU A 228 -1.08 -22.95 -8.96
CA LEU A 228 0.37 -23.12 -9.16
C LEU A 228 0.88 -22.65 -10.54
N PRO A 229 0.18 -22.89 -11.66
CA PRO A 229 0.58 -22.34 -12.97
C PRO A 229 0.71 -20.82 -12.98
N THR A 230 -0.16 -20.10 -12.27
CA THR A 230 -0.12 -18.63 -12.18
C THR A 230 1.12 -18.16 -11.41
N HIS A 231 1.48 -18.87 -10.33
CA HIS A 231 2.70 -18.57 -9.59
C HIS A 231 3.94 -18.77 -10.44
N TRP A 232 3.99 -19.85 -11.21
CA TRP A 232 5.13 -20.13 -12.08
C TRP A 232 5.23 -19.15 -13.24
N ASP A 233 4.14 -18.84 -13.94
CA ASP A 233 4.15 -17.82 -14.99
C ASP A 233 4.70 -16.47 -14.47
N CYS A 234 4.28 -16.05 -13.28
CA CYS A 234 4.83 -14.84 -12.64
C CYS A 234 6.35 -14.95 -12.42
N ARG A 235 6.80 -16.02 -11.76
CA ARG A 235 8.23 -16.23 -11.44
C ARG A 235 9.08 -16.28 -12.69
N MET A 236 8.63 -16.99 -13.73
CA MET A 236 9.32 -17.08 -15.01
C MET A 236 9.53 -15.71 -15.63
N ARG A 237 8.46 -14.92 -15.71
CA ARG A 237 8.52 -13.59 -16.31
C ARG A 237 9.36 -12.61 -15.50
N VAL A 238 9.32 -12.72 -14.17
CA VAL A 238 10.15 -11.91 -13.28
C VAL A 238 11.63 -12.21 -13.52
N VAL A 239 12.03 -13.49 -13.53
CA VAL A 239 13.43 -13.89 -13.82
C VAL A 239 13.86 -13.40 -15.20
N GLN A 240 13.02 -13.56 -16.23
CA GLN A 240 13.32 -13.04 -17.57
C GLN A 240 13.50 -11.52 -17.57
N ALA A 241 12.60 -10.78 -16.93
CA ALA A 241 12.69 -9.33 -16.84
C ALA A 241 13.95 -8.86 -16.09
N ARG A 242 14.32 -9.55 -15.00
CA ARG A 242 15.53 -9.27 -14.23
C ARG A 242 16.80 -9.46 -15.06
N ARG A 243 16.87 -10.51 -15.88
CA ARG A 243 17.99 -10.75 -16.80
C ARG A 243 18.13 -9.67 -17.88
N LEU A 244 17.03 -8.97 -18.21
CA LEU A 244 17.04 -7.78 -19.06
C LEU A 244 17.39 -6.49 -18.29
N GLY A 245 17.90 -6.60 -17.06
CA GLY A 245 18.28 -5.47 -16.21
C GLY A 245 17.11 -4.71 -15.58
N ARG A 246 15.88 -5.24 -15.65
CA ARG A 246 14.70 -4.56 -15.09
C ARG A 246 14.61 -4.79 -13.58
N ALA A 247 14.17 -3.78 -12.84
CA ALA A 247 13.96 -3.87 -11.40
C ALA A 247 12.57 -4.43 -11.05
N ILE A 248 12.27 -5.61 -11.57
CA ILE A 248 10.98 -6.30 -11.39
C ILE A 248 11.19 -7.51 -10.48
N PHE A 249 10.38 -7.64 -9.44
CA PHE A 249 10.50 -8.66 -8.39
C PHE A 249 9.15 -9.35 -8.18
N SER A 250 9.14 -10.48 -7.48
CA SER A 250 7.90 -11.11 -7.03
C SER A 250 7.94 -11.48 -5.56
N VAL A 251 6.77 -11.44 -4.95
CA VAL A 251 6.53 -11.99 -3.62
C VAL A 251 5.26 -12.82 -3.65
N THR A 252 5.30 -13.98 -3.00
CA THR A 252 4.10 -14.78 -2.78
C THR A 252 3.43 -14.32 -1.51
N GLU A 253 2.21 -13.82 -1.63
CA GLU A 253 1.45 -13.29 -0.51
C GLU A 253 0.68 -14.44 0.14
N VAL A 254 1.02 -14.78 1.38
CA VAL A 254 0.64 -16.07 1.97
C VAL A 254 -0.76 -16.03 2.62
N ASP A 255 -1.26 -14.88 3.07
CA ASP A 255 -2.52 -14.80 3.83
C ASP A 255 -3.12 -13.37 3.96
N GLU A 256 -4.20 -13.23 4.74
CA GLU A 256 -4.79 -11.94 5.16
C GLU A 256 -3.86 -11.09 6.07
N ARG A 257 -2.84 -11.70 6.70
CA ARG A 257 -1.85 -11.00 7.54
C ARG A 257 -0.83 -10.23 6.72
N SER A 258 -0.84 -10.40 5.40
CA SER A 258 0.04 -9.67 4.51
C SER A 258 -0.05 -8.16 4.75
N LYS A 259 -1.25 -7.65 5.02
CA LYS A 259 -1.45 -6.28 5.48
C LYS A 259 -0.62 -5.93 6.73
N GLU A 260 -0.66 -6.74 7.79
CA GLU A 260 0.14 -6.50 9.00
C GLU A 260 1.62 -6.44 8.64
N GLN A 261 2.09 -7.36 7.79
CA GLN A 261 3.48 -7.38 7.33
C GLN A 261 3.85 -6.13 6.50
N TRP A 262 2.90 -5.60 5.73
CA TRP A 262 3.05 -4.34 5.00
C TRP A 262 3.14 -3.13 5.95
N LEU A 263 2.27 -3.09 6.97
CA LEU A 263 2.29 -2.03 7.98
C LEU A 263 3.53 -2.11 8.88
N GLU A 264 4.00 -3.32 9.16
CA GLU A 264 5.25 -3.60 9.86
C GLU A 264 6.48 -3.16 9.05
N ALA A 265 6.46 -3.30 7.72
CA ALA A 265 7.52 -2.77 6.87
C ALA A 265 7.64 -1.25 7.00
N VAL A 266 6.51 -0.54 7.15
CA VAL A 266 6.49 0.91 7.39
C VAL A 266 7.01 1.29 8.78
N SER A 267 6.92 0.37 9.76
CA SER A 267 7.46 0.59 11.11
C SER A 267 8.96 0.31 11.21
N GLY A 268 9.56 -0.36 10.21
CA GLY A 268 11.00 -0.64 10.14
C GLY A 268 11.49 -1.80 11.02
N ARG A 269 10.58 -2.62 11.56
CA ARG A 269 10.91 -3.70 12.50
C ARG A 269 11.29 -5.02 11.87
N TYR A 270 10.72 -5.30 10.72
CA TYR A 270 10.90 -6.56 10.01
C TYR A 270 11.35 -6.27 8.58
N PRO A 271 11.94 -7.27 7.90
CA PRO A 271 12.28 -7.13 6.49
C PRO A 271 11.05 -6.66 5.73
N SER A 272 11.20 -5.54 5.03
CA SER A 272 10.10 -4.95 4.30
C SER A 272 9.61 -5.94 3.23
N ILE A 273 8.35 -5.83 2.81
CA ILE A 273 7.87 -6.61 1.64
C ILE A 273 8.79 -6.43 0.41
N TRP A 274 9.41 -5.27 0.27
CA TRP A 274 10.37 -4.95 -0.78
C TRP A 274 11.64 -5.81 -0.66
N GLU A 275 12.18 -5.92 0.54
CA GLU A 275 13.32 -6.79 0.84
C GLU A 275 12.95 -8.27 0.68
N ARG A 276 11.75 -8.68 1.12
CA ARG A 276 11.29 -10.06 0.93
C ARG A 276 11.11 -10.40 -0.55
N ALA A 277 10.55 -9.49 -1.34
CA ALA A 277 10.44 -9.64 -2.79
C ALA A 277 11.82 -9.75 -3.44
N LYS A 278 12.79 -8.95 -2.98
CA LYS A 278 14.18 -9.01 -3.43
C LYS A 278 14.81 -10.37 -3.13
N LEU A 279 14.80 -10.80 -1.86
CA LEU A 279 15.35 -12.09 -1.42
C LEU A 279 14.68 -13.27 -2.13
N GLN A 280 13.35 -13.24 -2.27
CA GLN A 280 12.59 -14.27 -2.99
C GLN A 280 13.02 -14.34 -4.46
N THR A 281 13.20 -13.19 -5.11
CA THR A 281 13.58 -13.13 -6.52
C THR A 281 15.05 -13.55 -6.73
N GLU A 282 15.96 -13.14 -5.85
CA GLU A 282 17.37 -13.57 -5.88
C GLU A 282 17.50 -15.09 -5.72
N LEU A 283 16.72 -15.69 -4.80
CA LEU A 283 16.66 -17.14 -4.67
C LEU A 283 16.14 -17.82 -5.94
N LEU A 284 15.13 -17.24 -6.60
CA LEU A 284 14.61 -17.77 -7.87
C LEU A 284 15.65 -17.67 -9.00
N GLU A 285 16.40 -16.57 -9.09
CA GLU A 285 17.50 -16.40 -10.05
C GLU A 285 18.60 -17.46 -9.80
N GLN A 286 18.98 -17.70 -8.55
CA GLN A 286 19.97 -18.73 -8.20
C GLN A 286 19.51 -20.13 -8.60
N LEU A 287 18.26 -20.49 -8.30
CA LEU A 287 17.69 -21.77 -8.71
C LEU A 287 17.62 -21.90 -10.24
N TYR A 288 17.32 -20.80 -10.92
CA TYR A 288 17.29 -20.77 -12.38
C TYR A 288 18.66 -21.10 -12.99
N GLU A 289 19.72 -20.47 -12.47
CA GLU A 289 21.09 -20.77 -12.91
C GLU A 289 21.51 -22.21 -12.54
N GLN A 290 21.19 -22.66 -11.32
CA GLN A 290 21.48 -24.03 -10.87
C GLN A 290 20.84 -25.10 -11.77
N CYS A 291 19.62 -24.86 -12.24
CA CYS A 291 18.88 -25.78 -13.08
C CYS A 291 19.06 -25.55 -14.58
N SER A 292 20.00 -24.68 -15.00
CA SER A 292 20.21 -24.32 -16.41
C SER A 292 18.92 -23.89 -17.13
N GLY A 293 18.03 -23.21 -16.41
CA GLY A 293 16.73 -22.76 -16.91
C GLY A 293 15.65 -23.83 -17.06
N ASN A 294 15.86 -25.06 -16.58
CA ASN A 294 14.82 -26.09 -16.54
C ASN A 294 13.78 -25.78 -15.46
N TRP A 295 12.60 -25.29 -15.86
CA TRP A 295 11.54 -24.87 -14.96
C TRP A 295 10.94 -25.98 -14.10
N ASP A 296 10.86 -27.21 -14.62
CA ASP A 296 10.35 -28.35 -13.84
C ASP A 296 11.31 -28.67 -12.68
N ALA A 297 12.62 -28.66 -12.95
CA ALA A 297 13.63 -28.88 -11.92
C ALA A 297 13.64 -27.75 -10.86
N ILE A 298 13.50 -26.49 -11.30
CA ILE A 298 13.36 -25.32 -10.40
C ILE A 298 12.14 -25.50 -9.51
N GLN A 299 11.02 -25.96 -10.06
CA GLN A 299 9.80 -26.18 -9.32
C GLN A 299 9.97 -27.25 -8.24
N THR A 300 10.58 -28.38 -8.58
CA THR A 300 10.88 -29.45 -7.62
C THR A 300 11.77 -28.94 -6.49
N LEU A 301 12.88 -28.27 -6.81
CA LEU A 301 13.79 -27.72 -5.79
C LEU A 301 13.12 -26.66 -4.90
N TRP A 302 12.28 -25.81 -5.48
CA TRP A 302 11.52 -24.82 -4.71
C TRP A 302 10.60 -25.49 -3.69
N GLN A 303 9.88 -26.53 -4.10
CA GLN A 303 8.98 -27.29 -3.23
C GLN A 303 9.74 -28.01 -2.13
N GLU A 304 10.88 -28.64 -2.46
CA GLU A 304 11.74 -29.30 -1.47
C GLU A 304 12.32 -28.34 -0.43
N ARG A 305 12.76 -27.14 -0.83
CA ARG A 305 13.24 -26.15 0.14
C ARG A 305 12.10 -25.63 1.01
N SER A 306 10.93 -25.43 0.42
CA SER A 306 9.74 -24.95 1.13
C SER A 306 9.23 -25.93 2.19
N SER A 307 9.48 -27.24 2.02
CA SER A 307 9.08 -28.27 2.99
C SER A 307 10.10 -28.53 4.09
N LYS A 308 11.37 -28.12 3.91
CA LYS A 308 12.48 -28.40 4.84
C LYS A 308 12.73 -27.30 5.89
N ASP A 309 11.77 -26.40 6.11
CA ASP A 309 11.93 -25.22 6.99
C ASP A 309 13.24 -24.46 6.72
N ASP A 310 13.60 -24.27 5.44
CA ASP A 310 14.80 -23.53 5.06
C ASP A 310 14.77 -22.13 5.72
N PRO A 311 15.81 -21.74 6.48
CA PRO A 311 15.82 -20.45 7.18
C PRO A 311 15.67 -19.26 6.22
N THR A 312 16.14 -19.40 4.98
CA THR A 312 16.00 -18.40 3.92
C THR A 312 14.53 -18.22 3.55
N LEU A 313 13.81 -19.33 3.37
CA LEU A 313 12.37 -19.31 3.08
C LEU A 313 11.53 -18.92 4.29
N SER A 314 12.03 -19.18 5.50
CA SER A 314 11.42 -18.70 6.75
C SER A 314 11.49 -17.18 6.86
N ALA A 315 12.63 -16.57 6.48
CA ALA A 315 12.78 -15.13 6.39
C ALA A 315 11.88 -14.51 5.29
N ILE A 316 11.80 -15.15 4.12
CA ILE A 316 10.93 -14.71 3.02
C ILE A 316 9.43 -14.81 3.39
N SER A 317 9.03 -15.89 4.05
CA SER A 317 7.62 -16.14 4.41
C SER A 317 7.15 -15.33 5.62
N GLY A 318 8.07 -14.75 6.40
CA GLY A 318 7.74 -14.05 7.65
C GLY A 318 7.20 -14.96 8.76
N ARG A 319 7.16 -16.29 8.57
CA ARG A 319 6.53 -17.24 9.50
C ARG A 319 7.30 -17.42 10.83
N GLY A 320 8.56 -17.01 10.89
CA GLY A 320 9.41 -17.16 12.07
C GLY A 320 9.57 -15.92 12.96
N LEU A 321 9.04 -14.77 12.53
CA LEU A 321 9.41 -13.47 13.12
C LEU A 321 8.41 -12.92 14.13
N THR A 322 7.20 -13.49 14.22
CA THR A 322 6.31 -13.13 15.34
C THR A 322 6.81 -13.85 16.59
N PRO A 323 7.28 -13.14 17.64
CA PRO A 323 7.47 -13.76 18.93
C PRO A 323 6.14 -14.41 19.28
N ARG A 324 6.14 -15.72 19.49
CA ARG A 324 5.01 -16.43 20.10
C ARG A 324 4.89 -15.86 21.51
N LEU A 325 4.20 -14.72 21.65
CA LEU A 325 3.62 -14.30 22.91
C LEU A 325 2.67 -15.44 23.26
N ARG A 326 3.19 -16.39 24.05
CA ARG A 326 2.35 -17.37 24.73
C ARG A 326 1.34 -16.52 25.49
N ARG A 327 0.09 -16.53 25.03
CA ARG A 327 -1.01 -15.99 25.84
C ARG A 327 -0.88 -16.70 27.20
N PRO A 328 -0.75 -15.96 28.31
CA PRO A 328 -0.74 -16.58 29.63
C PRO A 328 -2.02 -17.37 29.88
#